data_AF-A0A936TZW1-F1
#
_entry.id   AF-A0A936TZW1-F1
#
_cell.length_a   1.000
_cell.length_b   1.000
_cell.length_c   1.000
_cell.angle_alpha   90.00
_cell.angle_beta   90.00
_cell.angle_gamma   90.00
#
_symmetry.space_group_name_H-M   'P 1'
#
loop_
_entity.id
_entity.type
_entity.pdbx_description
1 polymer ?
#
loop_
_entity_poly.entity_id
_entity_poly.type
_entity_poly.pdbx_seq_one_letter_code
_entity_poly.pdbx_strand_id
1 'polypeptide(L)'
;MENSDFNHQESYTPIKLNEEAIRSLTETRKWTTFFGVLGIIAISFMMLSAAIMTFVLPMMNEGNDLGFPPVFIGLLYLILGGLLVLPVLYLMRFGAMTRKALLMSDEQLMGNALRNLTLYFRVVGIFSIVMISLYILMIIAMLVFGMGMFAGNLIGA
;
A
#
# COMPACT_ATOMS: atom_id res chain seq x y z
N MET A 1 18.60 57.90 11.38
CA MET A 1 17.40 57.09 11.08
C MET A 1 17.88 55.84 10.38
N GLU A 2 18.04 54.81 11.20
CA GLU A 2 17.93 53.38 10.90
C GLU A 2 17.55 53.03 9.46
N ASN A 3 18.46 52.36 8.75
CA ASN A 3 18.08 51.29 7.82
C ASN A 3 19.29 50.39 7.54
N SER A 4 19.61 49.51 8.49
CA SER A 4 20.62 48.45 8.32
C SER A 4 20.07 47.05 8.59
N ASP A 5 18.75 46.90 8.64
CA ASP A 5 18.11 45.68 9.15
C ASP A 5 17.33 44.92 8.06
N PHE A 6 17.92 44.59 6.92
CA PHE A 6 17.33 43.56 6.03
C PHE A 6 18.39 42.82 5.20
N ASN A 7 19.31 42.11 5.85
CA ASN A 7 19.94 40.97 5.18
C ASN A 7 20.39 39.90 6.17
N HIS A 8 19.44 39.32 6.90
CA HIS A 8 19.64 37.98 7.42
C HIS A 8 19.53 37.00 6.25
N GLN A 9 20.58 36.88 5.44
CA GLN A 9 20.81 35.67 4.67
C GLN A 9 21.06 34.58 5.72
N GLU A 10 20.00 33.88 6.14
CA GLU A 10 20.17 32.65 6.89
C GLU A 10 21.09 31.75 6.05
N SER A 11 22.35 31.64 6.48
CA SER A 11 23.31 30.75 5.88
C SER A 11 22.88 29.32 6.20
N TYR A 12 21.92 28.80 5.44
CA TYR A 12 21.46 27.44 5.56
C TYR A 12 22.66 26.51 5.37
N THR A 13 23.10 25.90 6.45
CA THR A 13 24.12 24.86 6.37
C THR A 13 23.43 23.62 5.82
N PRO A 14 23.79 23.14 4.62
CA PRO A 14 23.11 21.99 4.03
C PRO A 14 23.27 20.78 4.95
N ILE A 15 22.18 20.06 5.18
CA ILE A 15 22.18 18.85 6.00
C ILE A 15 23.03 17.80 5.29
N LYS A 16 24.12 17.39 5.94
CA LYS A 16 24.98 16.31 5.47
C LYS A 16 24.61 15.00 6.16
N LEU A 17 24.61 13.91 5.41
CA LEU A 17 24.41 12.58 5.96
C LEU A 17 25.68 12.15 6.69
N ASN A 18 25.56 11.89 7.99
CA ASN A 18 26.63 11.26 8.76
C ASN A 18 26.67 9.75 8.50
N GLU A 19 27.71 9.08 9.02
CA GLU A 19 27.90 7.63 8.85
C GLU A 19 26.70 6.82 9.36
N GLU A 20 26.08 7.25 10.46
CA GLU A 20 24.92 6.57 11.02
C GLU A 20 23.70 6.64 10.10
N ALA A 21 23.41 7.82 9.52
CA ALA A 21 22.33 7.97 8.56
C ALA A 21 22.57 7.09 7.32
N ILE A 22 23.81 7.04 6.82
CA ILE A 22 24.19 6.19 5.68
C ILE A 22 23.99 4.71 6.00
N ARG A 23 24.39 4.26 7.21
CA ARG A 23 24.19 2.89 7.68
C ARG A 23 22.71 2.54 7.74
N SER A 24 21.90 3.38 8.37
CA SER A 24 20.46 3.19 8.50
C SER A 24 19.77 3.14 7.13
N LEU A 25 20.06 4.09 6.24
CA LEU A 25 19.53 4.08 4.87
C LEU A 25 19.94 2.81 4.09
N THR A 26 21.16 2.32 4.33
CA THR A 26 21.65 1.07 3.73
C THR A 26 20.94 -0.17 4.26
N GLU A 27 20.54 -0.17 5.52
CA GLU A 27 19.74 -1.24 6.09
C GLU A 27 18.28 -1.15 5.61
N THR A 28 17.66 0.02 5.70
CA THR A 28 16.29 0.26 5.24
C THR A 28 16.14 -0.07 3.77
N ARG A 29 17.10 0.28 2.90
CA ARG A 29 17.01 -0.08 1.47
C ARG A 29 17.00 -1.60 1.24
N LYS A 30 17.69 -2.39 2.07
CA LYS A 30 17.71 -3.87 1.94
C LYS A 30 16.36 -4.44 2.34
N TRP A 31 15.82 -4.02 3.48
CA TRP A 31 14.49 -4.44 3.95
C TRP A 31 13.38 -4.04 2.98
N THR A 32 13.37 -2.81 2.51
CA THR A 32 12.38 -2.32 1.54
C THR A 32 12.44 -3.09 0.21
N THR A 33 13.64 -3.44 -0.26
CA THR A 33 13.77 -4.30 -1.45
C THR A 33 13.24 -5.71 -1.21
N PHE A 34 13.53 -6.29 -0.03
CA PHE A 34 13.01 -7.61 0.37
C PHE A 34 11.47 -7.62 0.42
N PHE A 35 10.86 -6.66 1.12
CA PHE A 35 9.40 -6.52 1.16
C PHE A 35 8.79 -6.22 -0.22
N GLY A 36 9.50 -5.46 -1.06
CA GLY A 36 9.09 -5.24 -2.45
C GLY A 36 9.00 -6.55 -3.24
N VAL A 37 10.01 -7.42 -3.15
CA VAL A 37 10.00 -8.73 -3.82
C VAL A 37 8.89 -9.63 -3.27
N LEU A 38 8.71 -9.68 -1.94
CA LEU A 38 7.59 -10.41 -1.34
C LEU A 38 6.22 -9.89 -1.82
N GLY A 39 6.08 -8.58 -1.96
CA GLY A 39 4.87 -7.96 -2.48
C GLY A 39 4.55 -8.39 -3.92
N ILE A 40 5.55 -8.44 -4.81
CA ILE A 40 5.38 -8.93 -6.18
C ILE A 40 4.96 -10.41 -6.19
N ILE A 41 5.60 -11.24 -5.37
CA ILE A 41 5.23 -12.66 -5.24
C ILE A 41 3.78 -12.80 -4.78
N ALA A 42 3.39 -12.07 -3.73
CA ALA A 42 2.04 -12.10 -3.18
C ALA A 42 0.99 -11.65 -4.22
N ILE A 43 1.26 -10.55 -4.95
CA ILE A 43 0.38 -10.08 -6.03
C ILE A 43 0.27 -11.13 -7.13
N SER A 44 1.36 -11.81 -7.48
CA SER A 44 1.36 -12.84 -8.54
C SER A 44 0.45 -14.02 -8.17
N PHE A 45 0.54 -14.52 -6.94
CA PHE A 45 -0.39 -15.54 -6.43
C PHE A 45 -1.84 -15.04 -6.38
N MET A 46 -2.06 -13.76 -6.06
CA MET A 46 -3.39 -13.16 -6.05
C MET A 46 -3.98 -13.03 -7.46
N MET A 47 -3.16 -12.77 -8.48
CA MET A 47 -3.61 -12.77 -9.89
C MET A 47 -3.98 -14.18 -10.35
N LEU A 48 -3.22 -15.19 -9.94
CA LEU A 48 -3.53 -16.58 -10.24
C LEU A 48 -4.86 -17.00 -9.60
N SER A 49 -5.07 -16.69 -8.31
CA SER A 49 -6.33 -17.01 -7.63
C SER A 49 -7.52 -16.28 -8.26
N ALA A 50 -7.34 -15.01 -8.65
CA ALA A 50 -8.36 -14.25 -9.33
C ALA A 50 -8.77 -14.87 -10.69
N ALA A 51 -7.80 -15.39 -11.45
CA ALA A 51 -8.07 -16.10 -12.70
C ALA A 51 -8.85 -17.41 -12.46
N ILE A 52 -8.47 -18.19 -11.45
CA ILE A 52 -9.20 -19.42 -11.07
C ILE A 52 -10.65 -19.07 -10.69
N MET A 53 -10.86 -18.05 -9.87
CA MET A 53 -12.20 -17.63 -9.46
C MET A 53 -13.06 -17.13 -10.62
N THR A 54 -12.44 -16.47 -11.61
CA THR A 54 -13.14 -15.88 -12.74
C THR A 54 -13.47 -16.91 -13.83
N PHE A 55 -12.56 -17.83 -14.13
CA PHE A 55 -12.68 -18.72 -15.28
C PHE A 55 -12.99 -20.17 -14.91
N VAL A 56 -12.45 -20.69 -13.80
CA VAL A 56 -12.52 -22.12 -13.46
C VAL A 56 -13.73 -22.41 -12.57
N LEU A 57 -13.89 -21.67 -11.47
CA LEU A 57 -14.98 -21.91 -10.52
C LEU A 57 -16.39 -21.89 -11.14
N PRO A 58 -16.74 -20.97 -12.06
CA PRO A 58 -18.08 -20.96 -12.66
C PRO A 58 -18.39 -22.22 -13.50
N MET A 59 -17.38 -22.91 -14.02
CA MET A 59 -17.55 -24.12 -14.83
C MET A 59 -17.79 -25.37 -13.97
N MET A 60 -17.42 -25.33 -12.68
CA MET A 60 -17.53 -26.47 -11.77
C MET A 60 -18.95 -26.66 -11.22
N ASN A 61 -19.85 -25.69 -11.46
CA ASN A 61 -21.28 -25.73 -11.09
C ASN A 61 -21.54 -26.15 -9.62
N GLU A 62 -20.59 -25.86 -8.72
CA GLU A 62 -20.81 -26.05 -7.29
C GLU A 62 -21.66 -24.90 -6.79
N GLY A 63 -22.73 -25.23 -6.04
CA GLY A 63 -23.67 -24.26 -5.48
C GLY A 63 -22.91 -23.13 -4.78
N ASN A 64 -23.09 -21.91 -5.26
CA ASN A 64 -22.41 -20.73 -4.74
C ASN A 64 -22.94 -20.38 -3.34
N ASP A 65 -22.40 -21.04 -2.31
CA ASP A 65 -22.70 -20.72 -0.90
C ASP A 65 -22.07 -19.39 -0.44
N LEU A 66 -21.25 -18.75 -1.27
CA LEU A 66 -20.55 -17.51 -0.96
C LEU A 66 -21.44 -16.25 -1.00
N GLY A 67 -22.74 -16.38 -1.31
CA GLY A 67 -23.69 -15.26 -1.39
C GLY A 67 -23.44 -14.28 -2.55
N PHE A 68 -22.30 -14.40 -3.25
CA PHE A 68 -21.93 -13.61 -4.42
C PHE A 68 -21.38 -14.50 -5.54
N PRO A 69 -21.57 -14.13 -6.83
CA PRO A 69 -20.97 -14.85 -7.94
C PRO A 69 -19.43 -14.87 -7.86
N PRO A 70 -18.76 -16.03 -8.03
CA PRO A 70 -17.29 -16.14 -7.99
C PRO A 70 -16.56 -15.20 -8.95
N VAL A 71 -17.17 -14.94 -10.12
CA VAL A 71 -16.68 -13.99 -11.12
C VAL A 71 -16.51 -12.58 -10.53
N PHE A 72 -17.46 -12.13 -9.70
CA PHE A 72 -17.40 -10.81 -9.08
C PHE A 72 -16.20 -10.70 -8.11
N ILE A 73 -16.00 -11.73 -7.29
CA ILE A 73 -14.87 -11.81 -6.35
C ILE A 73 -13.54 -11.84 -7.12
N GLY A 74 -13.46 -12.63 -8.19
CA GLY A 74 -12.28 -12.68 -9.06
C GLY A 74 -11.93 -11.34 -9.68
N LEU A 75 -12.91 -10.62 -10.24
CA LEU A 75 -12.70 -9.27 -10.79
C LEU A 75 -12.25 -8.27 -9.72
N LEU A 76 -12.82 -8.33 -8.52
CA LEU A 76 -12.41 -7.48 -7.40
C LEU A 76 -10.94 -7.74 -7.03
N TYR A 77 -10.53 -9.01 -6.96
CA TYR A 77 -9.14 -9.39 -6.67
C TYR A 77 -8.18 -8.93 -7.77
N LEU A 78 -8.57 -8.97 -9.05
CA LEU A 78 -7.76 -8.40 -10.14
C LEU A 78 -7.54 -6.89 -9.96
N ILE A 79 -8.60 -6.13 -9.67
CA ILE A 79 -8.51 -4.69 -9.44
C ILE A 79 -7.63 -4.39 -8.23
N LEU A 80 -7.85 -5.09 -7.11
CA LEU A 80 -7.06 -4.91 -5.90
C LEU A 80 -5.58 -5.24 -6.13
N GLY A 81 -5.26 -6.27 -6.90
CA GLY A 81 -3.87 -6.60 -7.21
C GLY A 81 -3.21 -5.56 -8.08
N GLY A 82 -3.89 -5.07 -9.10
CA GLY A 82 -3.42 -3.94 -9.90
C GLY A 82 -3.13 -2.70 -9.02
N LEU A 83 -4.00 -2.41 -8.05
CA LEU A 83 -3.79 -1.29 -7.11
C LEU A 83 -2.58 -1.53 -6.19
N LEU A 84 -2.41 -2.75 -5.66
CA LEU A 84 -1.33 -3.12 -4.75
C LEU A 84 0.06 -3.15 -5.43
N VAL A 85 0.12 -3.22 -6.76
CA VAL A 85 1.39 -3.06 -7.49
C VAL A 85 2.01 -1.69 -7.22
N LEU A 86 1.21 -0.62 -7.11
CA LEU A 86 1.71 0.75 -6.93
C LEU A 86 2.60 0.93 -5.67
N PRO A 87 2.16 0.60 -4.44
CA PRO A 87 3.01 0.73 -3.26
C PRO A 87 4.27 -0.14 -3.36
N VAL A 88 4.16 -1.37 -3.88
CA VAL A 88 5.31 -2.27 -4.07
C VAL A 88 6.35 -1.66 -5.00
N LEU A 89 5.91 -1.04 -6.11
CA LEU A 89 6.80 -0.35 -7.05
C LEU A 89 7.53 0.83 -6.40
N TYR A 90 6.84 1.66 -5.60
CA TYR A 90 7.49 2.77 -4.90
C TYR A 90 8.54 2.28 -3.90
N LEU A 91 8.26 1.18 -3.20
CA LEU A 91 9.18 0.58 -2.25
C LEU A 91 10.46 0.06 -2.93
N MET A 92 10.31 -0.62 -4.07
CA MET A 92 11.45 -1.09 -4.89
C MET A 92 12.25 0.08 -5.49
N ARG A 93 11.57 1.14 -5.96
CA ARG A 93 12.22 2.34 -6.49
C ARG A 93 13.03 3.07 -5.42
N PHE A 94 12.51 3.21 -4.20
CA PHE A 94 13.26 3.74 -3.07
C PHE A 94 14.54 2.92 -2.84
N GLY A 95 14.44 1.60 -2.72
CA GLY A 95 15.60 0.74 -2.48
C GLY A 95 16.69 0.88 -3.56
N ALA A 96 16.27 0.94 -4.83
CA ALA A 96 17.18 1.11 -5.97
C ALA A 96 17.82 2.51 -6.04
N MET A 97 17.04 3.56 -5.83
CA MET A 97 17.53 4.95 -5.88
C MET A 97 18.45 5.26 -4.69
N THR A 98 18.10 4.82 -3.47
CA THR A 98 18.95 4.99 -2.28
C THR A 98 20.31 4.33 -2.48
N ARG A 99 20.36 3.14 -3.09
CA ARG A 99 21.64 2.48 -3.41
C ARG A 99 22.50 3.34 -4.34
N LYS A 100 21.92 3.89 -5.42
CA LYS A 100 22.64 4.72 -6.39
C LYS A 100 23.10 6.04 -5.76
N ALA A 101 22.22 6.70 -5.02
CA ALA A 101 22.50 7.96 -4.33
C ALA A 101 23.67 7.85 -3.35
N LEU A 102 23.72 6.77 -2.55
CA LEU A 102 24.82 6.54 -1.60
C LEU A 102 26.16 6.23 -2.28
N LEU A 103 26.15 5.50 -3.40
CA LEU A 103 27.37 5.16 -4.14
C LEU A 103 27.95 6.35 -4.92
N MET A 104 27.09 7.22 -5.42
CA MET A 104 27.47 8.39 -6.24
C MET A 104 27.57 9.67 -5.42
N SER A 105 27.24 9.62 -4.11
CA SER A 105 27.09 10.80 -3.25
C SER A 105 26.20 11.89 -3.87
N ASP A 106 25.14 11.46 -4.55
CA ASP A 106 24.24 12.33 -5.32
C ASP A 106 23.03 12.73 -4.48
N GLU A 107 22.99 14.00 -4.08
CA GLU A 107 21.93 14.58 -3.25
C GLU A 107 20.57 14.61 -3.96
N GLN A 108 20.55 14.82 -5.28
CA GLN A 108 19.32 14.85 -6.06
C GLN A 108 18.70 13.44 -6.16
N LEU A 109 19.51 12.41 -6.37
CA LEU A 109 19.07 11.02 -6.32
C LEU A 109 18.57 10.64 -4.91
N MET A 110 19.22 11.13 -3.85
CA MET A 110 18.77 10.90 -2.48
C MET A 110 17.39 11.53 -2.23
N GLY A 111 17.18 12.79 -2.65
CA GLY A 111 15.89 13.45 -2.56
C GLY A 111 14.78 12.71 -3.31
N ASN A 112 15.08 12.20 -4.51
CA ASN A 112 14.15 11.38 -5.28
C ASN A 112 13.85 10.03 -4.60
N ALA A 113 14.85 9.41 -3.97
CA ALA A 113 14.65 8.18 -3.20
C ALA A 113 13.67 8.43 -2.04
N LEU A 114 13.97 9.41 -1.18
CA LEU A 114 13.11 9.77 -0.05
C LEU A 114 11.70 10.15 -0.48
N ARG A 115 11.55 10.85 -1.61
CA ARG A 115 10.24 11.13 -2.19
C ARG A 115 9.45 9.86 -2.54
N ASN A 116 10.09 8.83 -3.09
CA ASN A 116 9.42 7.54 -3.34
C ASN A 116 8.98 6.88 -2.03
N LEU A 117 9.76 7.00 -0.96
CA LEU A 117 9.37 6.49 0.36
C LEU A 117 8.15 7.25 0.92
N THR A 118 8.12 8.58 0.77
CA THR A 118 6.94 9.39 1.15
C THR A 118 5.71 9.01 0.33
N LEU A 119 5.86 8.78 -0.98
CA LEU A 119 4.76 8.34 -1.84
C LEU A 119 4.23 6.96 -1.42
N TYR A 120 5.12 6.03 -1.06
CA TYR A 120 4.72 4.74 -0.50
C TYR A 120 3.82 4.92 0.73
N PHE A 121 4.25 5.69 1.73
CA PHE A 121 3.46 5.91 2.95
C PHE A 121 2.15 6.65 2.68
N ARG A 122 2.14 7.60 1.73
CA ARG A 122 0.92 8.31 1.33
C ARG A 122 -0.11 7.35 0.72
N VAL A 123 0.31 6.50 -0.21
CA VAL A 123 -0.58 5.55 -0.88
C VAL A 123 -1.08 4.50 0.10
N VAL A 124 -0.19 3.91 0.91
CA VAL A 124 -0.57 2.93 1.93
C VAL A 124 -1.49 3.55 2.97
N GLY A 125 -1.22 4.78 3.43
CA GLY A 125 -2.07 5.46 4.40
C GLY A 125 -3.49 5.72 3.88
N ILE A 126 -3.64 6.19 2.64
CA ILE A 126 -4.95 6.35 1.99
C ILE A 126 -5.67 5.00 1.90
N PHE A 127 -4.96 3.96 1.45
CA PHE A 127 -5.51 2.61 1.36
C PHE A 127 -5.98 2.09 2.73
N SER A 128 -5.19 2.29 3.79
CA SER A 128 -5.55 1.92 5.15
C SER A 128 -6.82 2.64 5.64
N ILE A 129 -6.96 3.94 5.39
CA ILE A 129 -8.16 4.69 5.75
C ILE A 129 -9.40 4.11 5.05
N VAL A 130 -9.31 3.87 3.74
CA VAL A 130 -10.41 3.28 2.96
C VAL A 130 -10.80 1.91 3.52
N MET A 131 -9.84 1.04 3.80
CA MET A 131 -10.09 -0.29 4.37
C MET A 131 -10.75 -0.22 5.75
N ILE A 132 -10.29 0.69 6.63
CA ILE A 132 -10.89 0.91 7.94
C ILE A 132 -12.35 1.37 7.79
N SER A 133 -12.62 2.33 6.90
CA SER A 133 -13.99 2.79 6.62
C SER A 133 -14.90 1.67 6.13
N LEU A 134 -14.41 0.82 5.22
CA LEU A 134 -15.16 -0.34 4.74
C LEU A 134 -15.45 -1.35 5.86
N TYR A 135 -14.48 -1.64 6.74
CA TYR A 135 -14.72 -2.52 7.88
C TYR A 135 -15.78 -1.98 8.84
N ILE A 136 -15.76 -0.67 9.14
CA ILE A 136 -16.78 -0.04 9.99
C ILE A 136 -18.17 -0.18 9.35
N LEU A 137 -18.30 0.11 8.05
CA LEU A 137 -19.57 -0.03 7.34
C LEU A 137 -20.07 -1.48 7.33
N MET A 138 -19.18 -2.46 7.13
CA MET A 138 -19.54 -3.88 7.18
C MET A 138 -20.02 -4.30 8.56
N ILE A 139 -19.38 -3.84 9.64
CA ILE A 139 -19.82 -4.14 11.01
C ILE A 139 -21.22 -3.56 11.27
N ILE A 140 -21.47 -2.30 10.89
CA ILE A 140 -22.79 -1.68 11.04
C ILE A 140 -23.84 -2.44 10.24
N ALA A 141 -23.53 -2.81 8.99
CA ALA A 141 -24.42 -3.60 8.15
C ALA A 141 -24.73 -4.96 8.79
N MET A 142 -23.72 -5.68 9.29
CA MET A 142 -23.93 -6.97 9.96
C MET A 142 -24.80 -6.82 11.21
N LEU A 143 -24.63 -5.75 11.99
CA LEU A 143 -25.48 -5.52 13.17
C LEU A 143 -26.93 -5.27 12.76
N VAL A 144 -27.18 -4.37 11.80
CA VAL A 144 -28.54 -4.02 11.36
C VAL A 144 -29.24 -5.19 10.66
N PHE A 145 -28.58 -5.85 9.71
CA PHE A 145 -29.16 -6.94 8.93
C PHE A 145 -29.14 -8.28 9.66
N GLY A 146 -28.10 -8.55 10.46
CA GLY A 146 -27.98 -9.78 11.25
C GLY A 146 -29.01 -9.86 12.37
N MET A 147 -29.31 -8.75 13.05
CA MET A 147 -30.42 -8.69 14.01
C MET A 147 -31.78 -8.87 13.33
N GLY A 148 -31.97 -8.35 12.12
CA GLY A 148 -33.20 -8.53 11.34
C GLY A 148 -33.47 -9.98 10.95
N MET A 149 -32.45 -10.73 10.53
CA MET A 149 -32.58 -12.16 10.22
C MET A 149 -32.83 -13.02 11.47
N PHE A 150 -32.21 -12.71 12.60
CA PHE A 150 -32.44 -13.41 13.87
C PHE A 150 -33.86 -13.18 14.42
N ALA A 151 -34.38 -11.94 14.35
CA ALA A 151 -35.75 -11.62 14.77
C ALA A 151 -36.81 -12.25 13.84
N GLY A 152 -36.55 -12.32 12.52
CA GLY A 152 -37.45 -12.97 11.57
C GLY A 152 -37.64 -14.47 11.81
N ASN A 153 -36.59 -15.18 12.21
CA ASN A 153 -36.67 -16.62 12.52
C ASN A 153 -37.40 -16.93 13.84
N LEU A 154 -37.50 -15.97 14.78
CA LEU A 154 -38.23 -16.12 16.04
C LEU A 154 -39.72 -15.79 15.92
N ILE A 155 -40.13 -15.03 14.90
CA ILE A 155 -41.52 -14.64 14.65
C ILE A 155 -42.19 -15.59 13.63
N GLY A 156 -41.40 -16.35 12.86
CA GLY A 156 -41.87 -17.33 11.87
C GLY A 156 -41.94 -18.78 12.33
N ALA A 157 -41.69 -19.08 13.62
CA ALA A 157 -41.86 -20.38 14.26
C ALA A 157 -43.05 -20.36 15.23
#